data_AF-D4H8P0-F1
#
_entry.id   AF-D4H8P0-F1
#
_cell.length_a   1.000
_cell.length_b   1.000
_cell.length_c   1.000
_cell.angle_alpha   90.00
_cell.angle_beta   90.00
_cell.angle_gamma   90.00
#
_symmetry.space_group_name_H-M   'P 1'
#
loop_
_entity.id
_entity.type
_entity.pdbx_description
1 polymer ?
#
loop_
_entity_poly.entity_id
_entity_poly.type
_entity_poly.pdbx_seq_one_letter_code
_entity_poly.pdbx_strand_id
1 'polypeptide(L)'
;MGRKLQRGRNPILLYSALCLIFLSGGCALLPDKSDKIFRTYMNRGNYKQAYATLEQSHKQQEDKRMFGYILLFADPQSPYFSKEKAIFTSDRLLEKYPESAFAVYAEKIKRLVERIICSEMLNAELSEKLEESADMLKNQNEIREYMETHEELNKKLIAENKELYRKNRLLNKENNEIKRQLEMMKEVDLNADDNIIR
;
A
#
# COMPACT_ATOMS: atom_id res chain seq x y z
N MET A 1 24.78 -24.60 0.51
CA MET A 1 23.57 -25.45 0.63
C MET A 1 22.43 -24.58 1.12
N GLY A 2 21.27 -24.62 0.46
CA GLY A 2 20.06 -23.85 0.84
C GLY A 2 19.31 -23.34 -0.40
N ARG A 3 18.25 -24.05 -0.78
CA ARG A 3 17.56 -23.97 -2.08
C ARG A 3 16.66 -22.74 -2.21
N LYS A 4 16.59 -22.23 -3.44
CA LYS A 4 15.58 -21.31 -3.99
C LYS A 4 14.17 -21.91 -3.86
N LEU A 5 13.18 -21.07 -3.52
CA LEU A 5 11.76 -21.32 -3.78
C LEU A 5 11.21 -20.13 -4.57
N GLN A 6 11.35 -20.20 -5.89
CA GLN A 6 10.56 -19.41 -6.83
C GLN A 6 9.10 -19.87 -6.73
N ARG A 7 8.22 -19.03 -6.21
CA ARG A 7 6.78 -19.26 -6.21
C ARG A 7 6.21 -18.80 -7.55
N GLY A 8 6.34 -19.64 -8.57
CA GLY A 8 5.59 -19.51 -9.82
C GLY A 8 4.11 -19.71 -9.54
N ARG A 9 3.32 -18.63 -9.58
CA ARG A 9 1.86 -18.70 -9.60
C ARG A 9 1.43 -19.11 -11.02
N ASN A 10 1.04 -20.37 -11.19
CA ASN A 10 0.48 -20.90 -12.43
C ASN A 10 -0.93 -20.30 -12.68
N PRO A 11 -1.18 -19.58 -13.79
CA PRO A 11 -2.52 -19.13 -14.16
C PRO A 11 -3.40 -20.22 -14.82
N ILE A 12 -2.93 -21.47 -14.85
CA ILE A 12 -3.51 -22.55 -15.68
C ILE A 12 -4.80 -23.15 -15.07
N LEU A 13 -5.04 -22.99 -13.76
CA LEU A 13 -6.17 -23.64 -13.07
C LEU A 13 -7.54 -22.94 -13.26
N LEU A 14 -7.57 -21.72 -13.81
CA LEU A 14 -8.83 -21.06 -14.15
C LEU A 14 -9.44 -21.58 -15.47
N TYR A 15 -8.61 -22.09 -16.39
CA TYR A 15 -9.08 -22.57 -17.69
C TYR A 15 -9.80 -23.93 -17.60
N SER A 16 -9.46 -24.79 -16.64
CA SER A 16 -10.08 -26.12 -16.52
C SER A 16 -11.48 -26.11 -15.89
N ALA A 17 -11.79 -25.10 -15.06
CA ALA A 17 -13.09 -24.98 -14.42
C ALA A 17 -14.20 -24.53 -15.39
N LEU A 18 -13.86 -23.76 -16.42
CA LEU A 18 -14.81 -23.34 -17.47
C LEU A 18 -15.14 -24.47 -18.47
N CYS A 19 -14.24 -25.45 -18.65
CA CYS A 19 -14.47 -26.56 -19.59
C CYS A 19 -15.34 -27.70 -19.02
N LEU A 20 -15.30 -27.95 -17.71
CA LEU A 20 -16.02 -29.09 -17.10
C LEU A 20 -17.52 -28.88 -16.92
N ILE A 21 -17.99 -27.64 -17.08
CA ILE A 21 -19.40 -27.26 -17.01
C ILE A 21 -20.21 -27.76 -18.23
N PHE A 22 -19.56 -28.24 -19.29
CA PHE A 22 -20.18 -28.50 -20.59
C PHE A 22 -20.75 -29.90 -20.84
N LEU A 23 -20.62 -30.86 -19.91
CA LEU A 23 -20.87 -32.28 -20.21
C LEU A 23 -22.17 -32.88 -19.63
N SER A 24 -22.94 -32.17 -18.80
CA SER A 24 -24.10 -32.75 -18.10
C SER A 24 -25.41 -31.99 -18.31
N GLY A 25 -25.90 -31.94 -19.55
CA GLY A 25 -27.22 -31.37 -19.85
C GLY A 25 -27.71 -31.71 -21.25
N GLY A 26 -28.26 -32.92 -21.41
CA GLY A 26 -28.89 -33.36 -22.65
C GLY A 26 -30.30 -32.78 -22.84
N CYS A 27 -30.52 -32.15 -23.99
CA CYS A 27 -31.65 -32.39 -24.91
C CYS A 27 -31.44 -31.51 -26.15
N ALA A 28 -31.55 -32.11 -27.33
CA ALA A 28 -31.12 -31.57 -28.60
C ALA A 28 -31.96 -30.36 -29.06
N LEU A 29 -31.52 -29.14 -28.72
CA LEU A 29 -31.69 -27.99 -29.61
C LEU A 29 -30.50 -27.98 -30.58
N LEU A 30 -30.79 -28.00 -31.88
CA LEU A 30 -29.81 -27.84 -32.95
C LEU A 30 -28.82 -26.72 -32.57
N PRO A 31 -27.49 -26.97 -32.59
CA PRO A 31 -26.52 -25.96 -32.20
C PRO A 31 -26.67 -24.77 -33.13
N ASP A 32 -27.14 -23.65 -32.58
CA ASP A 32 -27.27 -22.41 -33.32
C ASP A 32 -25.89 -22.03 -33.87
N LYS A 33 -25.78 -21.88 -35.19
CA LYS A 33 -24.51 -21.60 -35.88
C LYS A 33 -23.87 -20.33 -35.30
N SER A 34 -24.69 -19.37 -34.86
CA SER A 34 -24.28 -18.13 -34.22
C SER A 34 -23.46 -18.37 -32.93
N ASP A 35 -23.84 -19.35 -32.10
CA ASP A 35 -23.19 -19.66 -30.82
C ASP A 35 -21.80 -20.26 -31.05
N LYS A 36 -21.70 -21.19 -32.01
CA LYS A 36 -20.41 -21.77 -32.39
C LYS A 36 -19.46 -20.69 -32.93
N ILE A 37 -19.98 -19.76 -33.71
CA ILE A 37 -19.21 -18.63 -34.27
C ILE A 37 -18.77 -17.68 -33.16
N PHE A 38 -19.69 -17.27 -32.28
CA PHE A 38 -19.41 -16.42 -31.12
C PHE A 38 -18.28 -17.00 -30.26
N ARG A 39 -18.41 -18.28 -29.87
CA ARG A 39 -17.38 -18.98 -29.08
C ARG A 39 -16.04 -19.04 -29.80
N THR A 40 -16.06 -19.27 -31.10
CA THR A 40 -14.83 -19.30 -31.91
C THR A 40 -14.13 -17.94 -31.89
N TYR A 41 -14.89 -16.85 -31.99
CA TYR A 41 -14.32 -15.50 -31.91
C TYR A 41 -13.81 -15.17 -30.51
N MET A 42 -14.57 -15.49 -29.46
CA MET A 42 -14.12 -15.34 -28.07
C MET A 42 -12.82 -16.09 -27.81
N ASN A 43 -12.74 -17.38 -28.18
CA ASN A 43 -11.55 -18.21 -27.98
C ASN A 43 -10.32 -17.73 -28.77
N ARG A 44 -10.53 -17.00 -29.87
CA ARG A 44 -9.46 -16.40 -30.68
C ARG A 44 -9.11 -14.98 -30.25
N GLY A 45 -9.74 -14.45 -29.19
CA GLY A 45 -9.58 -13.06 -28.75
C GLY A 45 -10.12 -12.03 -29.75
N ASN A 46 -10.97 -12.44 -30.70
CA ASN A 46 -11.57 -11.54 -31.68
C ASN A 46 -12.89 -10.97 -31.16
N TYR A 47 -12.80 -10.15 -30.12
CA TYR A 47 -13.97 -9.63 -29.40
C TYR A 47 -14.88 -8.75 -30.25
N LYS A 48 -14.34 -8.01 -31.23
CA LYS A 48 -15.15 -7.19 -32.15
C LYS A 48 -16.11 -8.05 -32.98
N GLN A 49 -15.61 -9.16 -33.51
CA GLN A 49 -16.44 -10.10 -34.28
C GLN A 49 -17.40 -10.89 -33.37
N ALA A 50 -16.98 -11.21 -32.15
CA ALA A 50 -17.88 -11.80 -31.15
C ALA A 50 -19.05 -10.87 -30.82
N TYR A 51 -18.78 -9.58 -30.59
CA TYR A 51 -19.80 -8.56 -30.36
C TYR A 51 -20.74 -8.42 -31.57
N ALA A 52 -20.20 -8.31 -32.79
CA ALA A 52 -21.00 -8.22 -34.01
C ALA A 52 -21.93 -9.44 -34.19
N THR A 53 -21.46 -10.64 -33.81
CA THR A 53 -22.27 -11.87 -33.86
C THR A 53 -23.48 -11.77 -32.92
N LEU A 54 -23.33 -11.18 -31.74
CA LEU A 54 -24.46 -10.98 -30.81
C LEU A 54 -25.47 -9.96 -31.34
N GLU A 55 -25.01 -8.86 -31.91
CA GLU A 55 -25.87 -7.80 -32.49
C GLU A 55 -26.72 -8.32 -33.66
N GLN A 56 -26.10 -9.10 -34.55
CA GLN A 56 -26.77 -9.61 -35.76
C GLN A 56 -27.71 -10.79 -35.48
N SER A 57 -27.65 -11.36 -34.27
CA SER A 57 -28.42 -12.54 -33.89
C SER A 57 -29.87 -12.22 -33.48
N HIS A 58 -30.65 -11.64 -34.40
CA HIS A 58 -32.09 -11.38 -34.14
C HIS A 58 -32.90 -12.64 -33.84
N LYS A 59 -32.39 -13.82 -34.23
CA LYS A 59 -33.01 -15.13 -33.98
C LYS A 59 -32.58 -15.79 -32.66
N GLN A 60 -31.60 -15.22 -31.96
CA GLN A 60 -31.07 -15.82 -30.74
C GLN A 60 -31.98 -15.49 -29.55
N GLN A 61 -32.19 -16.47 -28.69
CA GLN A 61 -32.93 -16.29 -27.44
C GLN A 61 -32.29 -15.16 -26.62
N GLU A 62 -33.11 -14.24 -26.12
CA GLU A 62 -32.63 -12.98 -25.54
C GLU A 62 -31.74 -13.23 -24.31
N ASP A 63 -32.08 -14.20 -23.46
CA ASP A 63 -31.29 -14.62 -22.30
C ASP A 63 -29.89 -15.11 -22.70
N LYS A 64 -29.79 -15.89 -23.76
CA LYS A 64 -28.52 -16.35 -24.33
C LYS A 64 -27.68 -15.20 -24.88
N ARG A 65 -28.32 -14.23 -25.54
CA ARG A 65 -27.64 -13.03 -26.04
C ARG A 65 -27.13 -12.17 -24.88
N MET A 66 -27.94 -11.98 -23.83
CA MET A 66 -27.53 -11.31 -22.60
C MET A 66 -26.35 -12.01 -21.95
N PHE A 67 -26.35 -13.34 -21.88
CA PHE A 67 -25.22 -14.10 -21.38
C PHE A 67 -23.94 -13.89 -22.22
N GLY A 68 -24.05 -13.79 -23.55
CA GLY A 68 -22.93 -13.43 -24.42
C GLY A 68 -22.33 -12.06 -24.10
N TYR A 69 -23.17 -11.05 -23.83
CA TYR A 69 -22.70 -9.73 -23.39
C TYR A 69 -22.02 -9.78 -22.02
N ILE A 70 -22.55 -10.56 -21.07
CA ILE A 70 -21.91 -10.77 -19.75
C ILE A 70 -20.48 -11.27 -19.93
N LEU A 71 -20.27 -12.28 -20.80
CA LEU A 71 -18.93 -12.81 -21.08
C LEU A 71 -17.99 -11.76 -21.69
N LEU A 72 -18.49 -10.93 -22.62
CA LEU A 72 -17.70 -9.86 -23.23
C LEU A 72 -17.33 -8.75 -22.26
N PHE A 73 -18.21 -8.42 -21.32
CA PHE A 73 -17.99 -7.36 -20.33
C PHE A 73 -17.15 -7.84 -19.15
N ALA A 74 -17.19 -9.13 -18.83
CA ALA A 74 -16.46 -9.72 -17.71
C ALA A 74 -15.01 -10.11 -18.05
N ASP A 75 -14.66 -10.24 -19.34
CA ASP A 75 -13.31 -10.62 -19.78
C ASP A 75 -12.36 -9.41 -19.81
N PRO A 76 -11.29 -9.35 -18.99
CA PRO A 76 -10.34 -8.24 -18.97
C PRO A 76 -9.58 -8.00 -20.29
N GLN A 77 -9.52 -9.00 -21.18
CA GLN A 77 -8.88 -8.87 -22.48
C GLN A 77 -9.81 -8.27 -23.54
N SER A 78 -11.11 -8.22 -23.26
CA SER A 78 -12.10 -7.66 -24.16
C SER A 78 -12.00 -6.13 -24.17
N PRO A 79 -12.04 -5.47 -25.35
CA PRO A 79 -12.13 -4.01 -25.43
C PRO A 79 -13.47 -3.48 -24.90
N TYR A 80 -14.43 -4.36 -24.62
CA TYR A 80 -15.72 -4.04 -24.03
C TYR A 80 -15.75 -4.29 -22.52
N PHE A 81 -14.62 -4.69 -21.92
CA PHE A 81 -14.51 -4.98 -20.50
C PHE A 81 -15.05 -3.83 -19.66
N SER A 82 -16.01 -4.13 -18.79
CA SER A 82 -16.53 -3.23 -17.77
C SER A 82 -17.21 -4.08 -16.70
N LYS A 83 -16.69 -3.97 -15.48
CA LYS A 83 -17.18 -4.71 -14.32
C LYS A 83 -18.63 -4.31 -14.01
N GLU A 84 -18.93 -3.02 -14.13
CA GLU A 84 -20.25 -2.44 -13.91
C GLU A 84 -21.25 -2.99 -14.92
N LYS A 85 -20.89 -3.02 -16.22
CA LYS A 85 -21.75 -3.57 -17.27
C LYS A 85 -21.93 -5.07 -17.12
N ALA A 86 -20.89 -5.81 -16.70
CA ALA A 86 -20.99 -7.23 -16.43
C ALA A 86 -21.98 -7.53 -15.29
N ILE A 87 -21.88 -6.81 -14.17
CA ILE A 87 -22.80 -6.92 -13.03
C ILE A 87 -24.22 -6.55 -13.46
N PHE A 88 -24.39 -5.37 -14.06
CA PHE A 88 -25.70 -4.87 -14.49
C PHE A 88 -26.41 -5.83 -15.45
N THR A 89 -25.67 -6.36 -16.44
CA THR A 89 -26.25 -7.30 -17.41
C THR A 89 -26.57 -8.66 -16.75
N SER A 90 -25.76 -9.08 -15.78
CA SER A 90 -26.03 -10.29 -14.98
C SER A 90 -27.29 -10.15 -14.14
N ASP A 91 -27.46 -9.02 -13.46
CA ASP A 91 -28.67 -8.74 -12.68
C ASP A 91 -29.92 -8.73 -13.53
N ARG A 92 -29.85 -8.08 -14.70
CA ARG A 92 -30.98 -8.08 -15.64
C ARG A 92 -31.31 -9.48 -16.17
N LEU A 93 -30.32 -10.36 -16.37
CA LEU A 93 -30.56 -11.73 -16.80
C LEU A 93 -31.25 -12.52 -15.68
N LEU A 94 -30.77 -12.39 -14.44
CA LEU A 94 -31.34 -13.07 -13.27
C LEU A 94 -32.78 -12.61 -12.97
N GLU A 95 -33.06 -11.32 -13.14
CA GLU A 95 -34.39 -10.74 -12.93
C GLU A 95 -35.37 -11.14 -14.04
N LYS A 96 -34.96 -11.00 -15.31
CA LYS A 96 -35.85 -11.21 -16.46
C LYS A 96 -36.01 -12.69 -16.83
N TYR A 97 -34.99 -13.51 -16.56
CA TYR A 97 -34.90 -14.90 -16.98
C TYR A 97 -34.36 -15.81 -15.84
N PRO A 98 -35.04 -15.87 -14.67
CA PRO A 98 -34.55 -16.63 -13.52
C PRO A 98 -34.42 -18.14 -13.78
N GLU A 99 -35.30 -18.70 -14.62
CA GLU A 99 -35.29 -20.13 -15.00
C GLU A 99 -34.37 -20.44 -16.20
N SER A 100 -33.62 -19.44 -16.69
CA SER A 100 -32.69 -19.67 -17.80
C SER A 100 -31.57 -20.60 -17.37
N ALA A 101 -31.15 -21.49 -18.28
CA ALA A 101 -29.93 -22.29 -18.11
C ALA A 101 -28.67 -21.44 -17.87
N PHE A 102 -28.72 -20.14 -18.21
CA PHE A 102 -27.63 -19.19 -18.02
C PHE A 102 -27.64 -18.49 -16.65
N ALA A 103 -28.75 -18.54 -15.91
CA ALA A 103 -28.91 -17.80 -14.65
C ALA A 103 -27.82 -18.16 -13.62
N VAL A 104 -27.61 -19.46 -13.39
CA VAL A 104 -26.58 -19.94 -12.44
C VAL A 104 -25.17 -19.46 -12.84
N TYR A 105 -24.87 -19.38 -14.14
CA TYR A 105 -23.57 -18.91 -14.61
C TYR A 105 -23.44 -17.39 -14.51
N ALA A 106 -24.49 -16.65 -14.83
CA ALA A 106 -24.53 -15.20 -14.66
C ALA A 106 -24.32 -14.81 -13.18
N GLU A 107 -24.96 -15.52 -12.25
CA GLU A 107 -24.76 -15.31 -10.82
C GLU A 107 -23.31 -15.57 -10.39
N LYS A 108 -22.69 -16.66 -10.86
CA LYS A 108 -21.28 -16.95 -10.57
C LYS A 108 -20.35 -15.88 -11.12
N ILE A 109 -20.58 -15.44 -12.36
CA ILE A 109 -19.77 -14.38 -12.98
C ILE A 109 -19.94 -13.08 -12.21
N LYS A 110 -21.17 -12.69 -11.86
CA LYS A 110 -21.44 -11.51 -11.02
C LYS A 110 -20.63 -11.55 -9.72
N ARG A 111 -20.73 -12.63 -8.95
CA ARG A 111 -19.98 -12.78 -7.68
C ARG A 111 -18.47 -12.71 -7.86
N LEU A 112 -17.94 -13.26 -8.96
CA LEU A 112 -16.52 -13.18 -9.28
C LEU A 112 -16.10 -11.74 -9.59
N VAL A 113 -16.88 -11.01 -10.38
CA VAL A 113 -16.63 -9.60 -10.70
C VAL A 113 -16.71 -8.72 -9.45
N GLU A 114 -17.74 -8.90 -8.61
CA GLU A 114 -17.87 -8.20 -7.33
C GLU A 114 -16.66 -8.45 -6.42
N ARG A 115 -16.21 -9.71 -6.34
CA ARG A 115 -15.02 -10.06 -5.54
C ARG A 115 -13.75 -9.37 -6.06
N ILE A 116 -13.61 -9.21 -7.38
CA ILE A 116 -12.49 -8.48 -7.98
C ILE A 116 -12.55 -7.01 -7.56
N ILE A 117 -13.73 -6.37 -7.64
CA ILE A 117 -13.91 -4.97 -7.22
C ILE A 117 -13.53 -4.80 -5.74
N CYS A 118 -14.06 -5.66 -4.86
CA CYS A 118 -13.72 -5.61 -3.44
C CYS A 118 -12.21 -5.80 -3.19
N SER A 119 -11.57 -6.72 -3.93
CA SER A 119 -10.14 -6.96 -3.80
C SER A 119 -9.31 -5.76 -4.24
N GLU A 120 -9.71 -5.03 -5.28
CA GLU A 120 -9.01 -3.85 -5.75
C GLU A 120 -9.14 -2.69 -4.76
N MET A 121 -10.32 -2.49 -4.18
CA MET A 121 -10.52 -1.50 -3.12
C MET A 121 -9.66 -1.78 -1.90
N LEU A 122 -9.63 -3.05 -1.45
CA LEU A 122 -8.78 -3.47 -0.32
C LEU A 122 -7.29 -3.29 -0.62
N ASN A 123 -6.86 -3.57 -1.85
CA ASN A 123 -5.46 -3.37 -2.24
C ASN A 123 -5.09 -1.89 -2.28
N ALA A 124 -6.00 -1.01 -2.74
CA ALA A 124 -5.78 0.43 -2.73
C ALA A 124 -5.65 0.95 -1.29
N GLU A 125 -6.56 0.56 -0.40
CA GLU A 125 -6.53 0.94 1.02
C GLU A 125 -5.24 0.42 1.71
N LEU A 126 -4.82 -0.81 1.41
CA LEU A 126 -3.60 -1.37 1.97
C LEU A 126 -2.36 -0.62 1.45
N SER A 127 -2.36 -0.22 0.18
CA SER A 127 -1.25 0.56 -0.40
C SER A 127 -1.10 1.91 0.29
N GLU A 128 -2.22 2.60 0.52
CA GLU A 128 -2.24 3.89 1.23
C GLU A 128 -1.69 3.75 2.66
N LYS A 129 -2.18 2.76 3.43
CA LYS A 129 -1.67 2.49 4.79
C LYS A 129 -0.19 2.14 4.84
N LEU A 130 0.33 1.45 3.81
CA LEU A 130 1.75 1.13 3.72
C LEU A 130 2.59 2.38 3.44
N GLU A 131 2.10 3.30 2.61
CA GLU A 131 2.75 4.58 2.34
C GLU A 131 2.79 5.46 3.60
N GLU A 132 1.66 5.61 4.29
CA GLU A 132 1.59 6.31 5.59
C GLU A 132 2.55 5.72 6.63
N SER A 133 2.63 4.39 6.71
CA SER A 133 3.55 3.70 7.60
C SER A 133 5.02 3.95 7.23
N ALA A 134 5.34 4.06 5.94
CA ALA A 134 6.69 4.34 5.49
C ALA A 134 7.13 5.77 5.87
N ASP A 135 6.23 6.75 5.72
CA ASP A 135 6.46 8.14 6.13
C ASP A 135 6.64 8.27 7.65
N MET A 136 5.81 7.59 8.43
CA MET A 136 5.98 7.55 9.90
C MET A 136 7.34 6.96 10.31
N LEU A 137 7.78 5.89 9.67
CA LEU A 137 9.09 5.29 9.94
C LEU A 137 10.26 6.21 9.56
N LYS A 138 10.12 6.97 8.46
CA LYS A 138 11.11 7.97 8.06
C LYS A 138 11.23 9.07 9.13
N ASN A 139 10.09 9.63 9.56
CA ASN A 139 10.06 10.66 10.60
C ASN A 139 10.63 10.15 11.94
N GLN A 140 10.36 8.89 12.31
CA GLN A 140 10.95 8.30 13.52
C GLN A 140 12.47 8.18 13.45
N ASN A 141 13.02 7.83 12.28
CA ASN A 141 14.47 7.76 12.11
C ASN A 141 15.12 9.15 12.19
N GLU A 142 14.50 10.17 11.60
CA GLU A 142 14.97 11.56 11.69
C GLU A 142 14.96 12.08 13.14
N ILE A 143 13.90 11.78 13.90
CA ILE A 143 13.83 12.11 15.34
C ILE A 143 14.94 11.40 16.12
N ARG A 144 15.21 10.12 15.81
CA ARG A 144 16.27 9.36 16.48
C ARG A 144 17.64 9.98 16.25
N GLU A 145 17.96 10.35 15.02
CA GLU A 145 19.23 11.01 14.67
C GLU A 145 19.36 12.37 15.37
N TYR A 146 18.27 13.15 15.45
CA TYR A 146 18.25 14.40 16.21
C TYR A 146 18.48 14.19 17.71
N MET A 147 17.93 13.13 18.29
CA MET A 147 18.15 12.79 19.70
C MET A 147 19.60 12.37 19.98
N GLU A 148 20.19 11.55 19.12
CA GLU A 148 21.60 11.12 19.25
C GLU A 148 22.56 12.33 19.21
N THR A 149 22.35 13.24 18.27
CA THR A 149 23.18 14.47 18.16
C THR A 149 23.03 15.39 19.38
N HIS A 150 21.81 15.55 19.91
CA HIS A 150 21.57 16.30 21.15
C HIS A 150 22.21 15.65 22.38
N GLU A 151 22.16 14.33 22.48
CA GLU A 151 22.79 13.61 23.58
C GLU A 151 24.32 13.81 23.57
N GLU A 152 24.94 13.77 22.40
CA GLU A 152 26.37 14.08 22.23
C GLU A 152 26.70 15.53 22.61
N LEU A 153 25.88 16.50 22.16
CA LEU A 153 26.07 17.90 22.48
C LEU A 153 25.94 18.16 23.99
N ASN A 154 24.97 17.51 24.63
CA ASN A 154 24.76 17.61 26.07
C ASN A 154 25.93 17.00 26.86
N LYS A 155 26.49 15.87 26.41
CA LYS A 155 27.72 15.30 26.99
C LYS A 155 28.90 16.28 26.91
N LYS A 156 29.09 16.96 25.78
CA LYS A 156 30.13 18.00 25.62
C LYS A 156 29.89 19.19 26.56
N LEU A 157 28.66 19.69 26.64
CA LEU A 157 28.30 20.79 27.54
C LEU A 157 28.51 20.44 29.02
N ILE A 158 28.21 19.21 29.44
CA ILE A 158 28.47 18.75 30.80
C ILE A 158 29.98 18.71 31.09
N ALA A 159 30.78 18.23 30.14
CA ALA A 159 32.24 18.21 30.27
C ALA A 159 32.82 19.63 30.38
N GLU A 160 32.38 20.54 29.51
CA GLU A 160 32.81 21.94 29.50
C GLU A 160 32.41 22.67 30.79
N ASN A 161 31.17 22.49 31.26
CA ASN A 161 30.73 23.04 32.55
C ASN A 161 31.63 22.55 33.69
N LYS A 162 31.99 21.26 33.72
CA LYS A 162 32.87 20.71 34.75
C LYS A 162 34.26 21.35 34.73
N GLU A 163 34.81 21.63 33.56
CA GLU A 163 36.08 22.35 33.42
C GLU A 163 35.97 23.81 33.88
N LEU A 164 34.89 24.51 33.49
CA LEU A 164 34.63 25.87 33.94
C LEU A 164 34.50 25.96 35.47
N TYR A 165 33.80 25.02 36.10
CA TYR A 165 33.71 24.95 37.57
C TYR A 165 35.08 24.76 38.23
N ARG A 166 35.95 23.91 37.65
CA ARG A 166 37.32 23.72 38.15
C ARG A 166 38.14 25.00 38.03
N LYS A 167 38.10 25.66 36.87
CA LYS A 167 38.81 26.91 36.61
C LYS A 167 38.35 28.02 37.55
N ASN A 168 37.04 28.18 37.74
CA ASN A 168 36.45 29.17 38.64
C ASN A 168 36.89 28.92 40.10
N ARG A 169 36.95 27.65 40.54
CA ARG A 169 37.46 27.30 41.88
C ARG A 169 38.93 27.67 42.07
N LEU A 170 39.77 27.50 41.05
CA LEU A 170 41.19 27.89 41.11
C LEU A 170 41.33 29.42 41.17
N LEU A 171 40.66 30.14 40.27
CA LEU A 171 40.64 31.60 40.26
C LEU A 171 40.15 32.19 41.58
N ASN A 172 39.13 31.59 42.22
CA ASN A 172 38.67 32.04 43.53
C ASN A 172 39.71 31.83 44.64
N LYS A 173 40.51 30.76 44.57
CA LYS A 173 41.63 30.58 45.51
C LYS A 173 42.70 31.64 45.29
N GLU A 174 43.10 31.88 44.04
CA GLU A 174 44.08 32.91 43.67
C GLU A 174 43.62 34.31 44.11
N ASN A 175 42.36 34.67 43.85
CA ASN A 175 41.79 35.93 44.31
C ASN A 175 41.80 36.09 45.83
N ASN A 176 41.54 35.02 46.57
CA ASN A 176 41.60 35.05 48.04
C ASN A 176 43.04 35.18 48.56
N GLU A 177 44.00 34.53 47.89
CA GLU A 177 45.43 34.65 48.20
C GLU A 177 45.91 36.09 47.98
N ILE A 178 45.57 36.69 46.83
CA ILE A 178 45.91 38.08 46.51
C ILE A 178 45.28 39.05 47.51
N LYS A 179 44.02 38.83 47.90
CA LYS A 179 43.36 39.65 48.93
C LYS A 179 44.11 39.61 50.26
N ARG A 180 44.54 38.43 50.71
CA ARG A 180 45.36 38.29 51.92
C ARG A 180 46.71 39.00 51.78
N GLN A 181 47.37 38.86 50.64
CA GLN A 181 48.62 39.57 50.37
C GLN A 181 48.45 41.08 50.42
N LEU A 182 47.37 41.62 49.85
CA LEU A 182 47.03 43.05 49.93
C LEU A 182 46.75 43.50 51.37
N GLU A 183 46.06 42.69 52.17
CA GLU A 183 45.83 42.99 53.59
C GLU A 183 47.14 43.04 54.38
N MET A 184 48.03 42.06 54.18
CA MET A 184 49.36 42.07 54.81
C MET A 184 50.21 43.28 54.38
N MET A 185 50.18 43.67 53.10
CA MET A 185 50.91 44.87 52.64
C MET A 185 50.37 46.14 53.29
N LYS A 186 49.04 46.28 53.41
CA LYS A 186 48.43 47.42 54.12
C LYS A 186 48.87 47.50 55.59
N GLU A 187 48.98 46.36 56.28
CA GLU A 187 49.47 46.32 57.65
C GLU A 187 50.94 46.75 57.75
N VAL A 188 51.78 46.38 56.78
CA VAL A 188 53.18 46.83 56.73
C VAL A 188 53.27 48.34 56.50
N ASP A 189 52.48 48.89 55.57
CA ASP A 189 52.47 50.33 55.30
C ASP A 189 52.02 51.14 56.53
N LEU A 190 50.96 50.71 57.24
CA LEU A 190 50.49 51.36 58.47
C LEU A 190 51.55 51.36 59.58
N ASN A 191 52.29 50.26 59.73
CA ASN A 191 53.38 50.16 60.72
C ASN A 191 54.65 50.93 60.30
N ALA A 192 54.84 51.21 59.02
CA ALA A 192 55.93 52.04 58.52
C ALA A 192 55.67 53.53 58.78
N ASP A 193 54.42 53.99 58.59
CA ASP A 193 54.01 55.37 58.88
C ASP A 193 54.07 55.70 60.38
N ASP A 194 53.70 54.75 61.25
CA ASP A 194 53.80 54.91 62.71
C ASP A 194 55.26 54.98 63.23
N ASN A 195 56.23 54.44 62.49
CA ASN A 195 57.66 54.51 62.84
C ASN A 195 58.36 55.78 62.31
N ILE A 196 57.70 56.61 61.49
CA ILE A 196 58.26 57.88 60.98
C ILE A 196 57.88 59.08 61.89
N ILE A 197 56.93 58.91 62.83
CA ILE A 197 56.45 59.96 63.75
C ILE A 197 57.13 59.90 65.14
N ARG A 198 58.11 59.01 65.36
CA ARG A 198 58.98 59.01 66.55
C ARG A 198 60.35 59.62 66.27
#